data_AF-A0AA38FAS7-F1
#
_entry.id   AF-A0AA38FAS7-F1
#
_cell.length_a   1.000
_cell.length_b   1.000
_cell.length_c   1.000
_cell.angle_alpha   90.00
_cell.angle_beta   90.00
_cell.angle_gamma   90.00
#
_symmetry.space_group_name_H-M   'P 1'
#
loop_
_entity.id
_entity.type
_entity.pdbx_description
1 polymer ?
#
loop_
_entity_poly.entity_id
_entity_poly.type
_entity_poly.pdbx_seq_one_letter_code
_entity_poly.pdbx_strand_id
1 'polypeptide(L)' 'PISWGSKKQHFVSHSSIEDEYHSTGEAICEVIWLGHILEGLGIPHDKPTTMYVDNEGVLKLVRNPLFHERTKHIE' A
#
# COMPACT_ATOMS: atom_id res chain seq x y z
N PRO A 1 -0.51 -12.79 14.95
CA PRO A 1 -1.73 -13.11 14.17
C PRO A 1 -1.45 -12.99 12.68
N ILE A 2 -1.90 -13.95 11.87
CA ILE A 2 -1.79 -13.88 10.40
C ILE A 2 -3.19 -13.53 9.88
N SER A 3 -3.31 -12.43 9.16
CA SER A 3 -4.56 -11.98 8.51
C SER A 3 -4.40 -12.04 7.00
N TRP A 4 -5.43 -12.51 6.30
CA TRP A 4 -5.50 -12.54 4.85
C TRP A 4 -6.74 -11.78 4.40
N GLY A 5 -6.61 -10.97 3.36
CA GLY A 5 -7.70 -10.21 2.76
C GLY A 5 -7.58 -10.24 1.24
N SER A 6 -8.72 -10.30 0.55
CA SER A 6 -8.79 -10.11 -0.90
C SER A 6 -9.89 -9.10 -1.18
N LYS A 7 -9.56 -8.06 -1.94
CA LYS A 7 -10.48 -6.99 -2.30
C LYS A 7 -10.43 -6.82 -3.80
N LYS A 8 -11.61 -6.73 -4.42
CA LYS A 8 -11.70 -6.39 -5.84
C LYS A 8 -11.37 -4.91 -5.99
N GLN A 9 -10.46 -4.58 -6.90
CA GLN A 9 -10.17 -3.20 -7.23
C GLN A 9 -11.37 -2.52 -7.84
N HIS A 10 -11.58 -1.26 -7.43
CA HIS A 10 -12.73 -0.47 -7.88
C HIS A 10 -12.47 0.24 -9.22
N PHE A 11 -11.20 0.35 -9.63
CA PHE A 11 -10.74 1.03 -10.85
C PHE A 11 -10.32 0.02 -11.90
N VAL A 12 -10.36 0.44 -13.16
CA VAL A 12 -9.86 -0.34 -14.29
C VAL A 12 -8.41 0.06 -14.50
N SER A 13 -7.48 -0.84 -14.19
CA SER A 13 -6.06 -0.64 -14.44
C SER A 13 -5.73 -0.88 -15.92
N HIS A 14 -4.94 0.02 -16.51
CA HIS A 14 -4.44 -0.16 -17.89
C HIS A 14 -3.16 -1.01 -17.93
N SER A 15 -2.54 -1.27 -16.76
CA SER A 15 -1.38 -2.15 -16.61
C SER A 15 -1.33 -2.82 -15.23
N SER A 16 -0.66 -3.97 -15.12
CA SER A 16 -0.46 -4.66 -13.83
C SER A 16 0.36 -3.84 -12.83
N ILE A 17 1.27 -2.97 -13.30
CA ILE A 17 2.07 -2.11 -12.42
C ILE A 17 1.18 -1.06 -11.73
N GLU A 18 0.20 -0.51 -12.45
CA GLU A 18 -0.74 0.49 -11.92
C GLU A 18 -1.71 -0.14 -10.92
N ASP A 19 -2.24 -1.32 -11.27
CA ASP A 19 -3.05 -2.18 -10.40
C ASP A 19 -2.33 -2.42 -9.07
N GLU A 20 -1.10 -2.93 -9.14
CA GLU A 20 -0.34 -3.27 -7.95
C GLU A 20 0.15 -2.04 -7.17
N TYR A 21 0.41 -0.93 -7.84
CA TYR A 21 0.73 0.32 -7.14
C TYR A 21 -0.44 0.78 -6.28
N HIS A 22 -1.66 0.69 -6.82
CA HIS A 22 -2.84 1.04 -6.05
C HIS A 22 -3.11 0.04 -4.92
N SER A 23 -3.04 -1.27 -5.18
CA SER A 23 -3.24 -2.28 -4.13
C SER A 23 -2.20 -2.14 -3.00
N THR A 24 -0.96 -1.81 -3.35
CA THR A 24 0.11 -1.49 -2.38
C THR A 24 -0.27 -0.25 -1.56
N GLY A 25 -0.81 0.80 -2.18
CA GLY A 25 -1.31 1.98 -1.49
C GLY A 25 -2.43 1.68 -0.50
N GLU A 26 -3.43 0.88 -0.89
CA GLU A 26 -4.50 0.45 0.01
C GLU A 26 -3.96 -0.36 1.19
N ALA A 27 -3.05 -1.30 0.92
CA ALA A 27 -2.44 -2.13 1.96
C ALA A 27 -1.61 -1.28 2.95
N ILE A 28 -0.92 -0.23 2.49
CA ILE A 28 -0.22 0.71 3.38
C ILE A 28 -1.20 1.43 4.30
N CYS A 29 -2.32 1.91 3.76
CA CYS A 29 -3.38 2.56 4.56
C CYS A 29 -3.93 1.60 5.62
N GLU A 30 -4.19 0.34 5.27
CA GLU A 30 -4.64 -0.68 6.22
C GLU A 30 -3.61 -0.95 7.32
N VAL A 31 -2.32 -1.04 6.97
CA VAL A 31 -1.23 -1.25 7.93
C VAL A 31 -1.12 -0.08 8.91
N ILE A 32 -1.22 1.16 8.43
CA ILE A 32 -1.22 2.36 9.28
C ILE A 32 -2.44 2.35 10.21
N TRP A 33 -3.62 2.04 9.67
CA TRP A 33 -4.85 1.95 10.46
C TRP A 33 -4.77 0.87 11.55
N LEU A 34 -4.23 -0.31 11.23
CA LEU A 34 -3.97 -1.36 12.21
C LEU A 34 -2.96 -0.91 13.27
N GLY A 35 -1.94 -0.14 12.89
CA GLY A 35 -1.00 0.47 13.84
C GLY A 35 -1.71 1.34 14.87
N HIS A 36 -2.62 2.22 14.42
CA HIS A 36 -3.43 3.05 15.34
C HIS A 36 -4.36 2.22 16.23
N ILE A 37 -4.93 1.11 15.73
CA ILE A 37 -5.72 0.20 16.57
C ILE A 37 -4.86 -0.43 17.65
N LEU A 38 -3.67 -0.92 17.29
CA LEU A 38 -2.75 -1.54 18.25
C LEU A 38 -2.34 -0.55 19.33
N GLU A 39 -2.05 0.71 18.94
CA GLU A 39 -1.79 1.79 19.88
C GLU A 39 -2.98 2.04 20.83
N GLY A 40 -4.20 2.10 20.29
CA GLY A 40 -5.42 2.23 21.10
C GLY A 40 -5.68 1.04 22.05
N LEU A 41 -5.12 -0.13 21.75
CA LEU A 41 -5.16 -1.32 22.61
C LEU A 41 -3.99 -1.40 23.59
N GLY A 42 -3.07 -0.42 23.58
CA GLY A 42 -1.88 -0.41 24.44
C GLY A 42 -0.79 -1.40 24.01
N ILE A 43 -0.81 -1.85 22.75
CA ILE A 43 0.20 -2.74 22.17
C ILE A 43 1.23 -1.88 21.42
N PRO A 44 2.45 -1.71 21.95
CA PRO A 44 3.47 -0.88 21.31
C PRO A 44 3.93 -1.51 19.99
N HIS A 45 3.98 -0.70 18.94
CA HIS A 45 4.45 -1.09 17.60
C HIS A 45 5.52 -0.08 17.12
N ASP A 46 6.68 -0.10 17.78
CA ASP A 46 7.74 0.90 17.58
C ASP A 46 8.58 0.69 16.32
N LYS A 47 8.32 -0.39 15.58
CA LYS A 47 9.09 -0.77 14.39
C LYS A 47 8.29 -0.50 13.13
N PRO A 48 8.91 0.06 12.08
CA PRO A 48 8.26 0.18 10.79
C PRO A 48 7.86 -1.20 10.26
N THR A 49 6.65 -1.30 9.70
CA THR A 49 6.16 -2.54 9.11
C THR A 49 6.81 -2.75 7.75
N THR A 50 7.57 -3.84 7.60
CA THR A 50 8.13 -4.24 6.29
C THR A 50 7.02 -4.84 5.43
N MET A 51 6.76 -4.23 4.27
CA MET A 51 5.87 -4.76 3.24
C MET A 51 6.67 -5.38 2.11
N TYR A 52 6.23 -6.53 1.62
CA TYR A 52 6.80 -7.20 0.45
C TYR A 52 5.82 -7.05 -0.72
N VAL A 53 6.34 -6.60 -1.87
CA VAL A 53 5.62 -6.47 -3.14
C VAL A 53 6.42 -7.26 -4.16
N ASP A 54 5.75 -8.07 -4.97
CA ASP A 54 6.37 -8.94 -5.98
C ASP A 54 6.72 -8.19 -7.28
N ASN A 55 6.08 -7.05 -7.54
CA ASN A 55 6.39 -6.21 -8.70
C ASN A 55 7.46 -5.14 -8.44
N GLU A 56 8.63 -5.38 -9.01
CA GLU A 56 9.77 -4.45 -9.02
C GLU A 56 9.45 -3.08 -9.64
N GLY A 57 8.48 -3.00 -10.56
CA GLY A 57 8.00 -1.75 -11.13
C GLY A 57 7.33 -0.86 -10.08
N VAL A 58 6.52 -1.46 -9.21
CA VAL A 58 5.88 -0.78 -8.08
C VAL A 58 6.91 -0.35 -7.05
N LEU A 59 7.88 -1.22 -6.71
CA LEU A 59 8.96 -0.87 -5.79
C LEU A 59 9.76 0.35 -6.28
N LYS A 60 10.01 0.46 -7.58
CA LYS A 60 10.67 1.63 -8.18
C LYS A 60 9.81 2.89 -8.11
N LEU A 61 8.49 2.75 -8.31
CA LEU A 61 7.55 3.88 -8.25
C LEU A 61 7.39 4.41 -6.82
N VAL A 62 7.25 3.52 -5.84
CA VAL A 62 7.13 3.87 -4.40
C VAL A 62 8.43 4.51 -3.88
N ARG A 63 9.60 4.03 -4.31
CA ARG A 63 10.90 4.57 -3.89
C ARG A 63 11.26 5.91 -4.53
N ASN A 64 10.52 6.36 -5.55
CA ASN A 64 10.78 7.61 -6.24
C ASN A 64 9.68 8.65 -5.94
N PRO A 65 9.84 9.47 -4.89
CA PRO A 65 8.83 10.48 -4.50
C PRO A 65 8.55 11.54 -5.57
N LEU A 66 9.38 11.63 -6.62
CA LEU A 66 9.24 12.60 -7.72
C LEU A 66 8.03 12.34 -8.65
N PHE A 67 7.35 11.19 -8.54
CA PHE A 67 6.17 10.90 -9.36
C PHE A 67 4.83 11.31 -8.72
N HIS A 68 4.81 11.86 -7.50
CA HIS A 68 3.58 12.39 -6.88
C HIS A 68 2.89 13.48 -7.73
N GLU A 69 3.64 14.19 -8.59
CA GLU A 69 3.09 15.23 -9.48
C GLU A 69 2.56 14.71 -10.83
N ARG A 70 2.91 13.48 -11.25
CA ARG A 70 2.49 12.92 -12.56
C ARG A 70 1.38 11.86 -12.48
N THR A 71 0.92 11.52 -11.28
CA THR A 71 -0.28 10.70 -11.04
C THR A 71 -1.58 11.52 -10.99
N LYS A 72 -1.58 12.75 -11.52
CA LYS A 72 -2.80 13.59 -11.63
C LYS A 72 -3.73 13.16 -12.77
N HIS A 73 -3.43 12.04 -13.45
CA HIS A 73 -4.23 11.47 -14.53
C HIS A 73 -4.36 9.95 -14.39
N ILE A 74 -4.56 9.51 -13.15
CA ILE A 74 -5.11 8.19 -12.84
C ILE A 74 -6.41 8.49 -12.08
N GLU A 75 -7.45 8.86 -12.83
CA GLU A 75 -8.86 8.82 -12.39
C GLU A 75 -9.49 7.52 -12.92
#